data_AF-A0A9E3MLQ6-F1
#
_entry.id   AF-A0A9E3MLQ6-F1
#
_cell.length_a   1.000
_cell.length_b   1.000
_cell.length_c   1.000
_cell.angle_alpha   90.00
_cell.angle_beta   90.00
_cell.angle_gamma   90.00
#
_symmetry.space_group_name_H-M   'P 1'
#
loop_
_entity.id
_entity.type
_entity.pdbx_description
1 polymer ?
#
loop_
_entity_poly.entity_id
_entity_poly.type
_entity_poly.pdbx_seq_one_letter_code
_entity_poly.pdbx_strand_id
1 'polypeptide(L)'
;METVYDWITVAIFGGLVVLFLHRSVQAGEPQDTILHYLPPAVGCAVANYVGNEGDKLGNQGEKIASFLIVLAVLIYIALVLKPFGLKFPTKR
;
A
#
# COMPACT_ATOMS: atom_id res chain seq x y z
N MET A 1 9.21 9.43 12.71
CA MET A 1 7.75 9.22 12.73
C MET A 1 7.15 10.47 13.32
N GLU A 2 7.05 11.50 12.50
CA GLU A 2 6.68 12.85 12.91
C GLU A 2 5.32 13.28 12.37
N THR A 3 4.90 12.71 11.23
CA THR A 3 3.64 13.07 10.57
C THR A 3 2.65 11.91 10.58
N VAL A 4 1.39 12.21 10.27
CA VAL A 4 0.36 11.18 10.05
C VAL A 4 0.70 10.26 8.88
N TYR A 5 1.39 10.79 7.86
CA TYR A 5 1.79 10.03 6.67
C TYR A 5 2.81 8.95 7.00
N ASP A 6 3.74 9.22 7.91
CA ASP A 6 4.71 8.24 8.39
C ASP A 6 3.98 7.03 9.00
N TRP A 7 3.03 7.28 9.90
CA TRP A 7 2.26 6.22 10.56
C TRP A 7 1.40 5.41 9.59
N ILE A 8 0.71 6.07 8.67
CA ILE A 8 -0.15 5.41 7.67
C ILE A 8 0.68 4.53 6.74
N THR A 9 1.76 5.08 6.17
CA THR A 9 2.57 4.36 5.18
C THR A 9 3.35 3.22 5.81
N VAL A 10 3.85 3.37 7.04
CA VAL A 10 4.45 2.25 7.80
C VAL A 10 3.42 1.18 8.13
N ALA A 11 2.20 1.53 8.53
CA ALA A 11 1.16 0.53 8.81
C ALA A 11 0.80 -0.28 7.55
N ILE A 12 0.63 0.38 6.40
CA ILE A 12 0.34 -0.29 5.12
C ILE A 12 1.52 -1.16 4.69
N PHE A 13 2.74 -0.63 4.75
CA PHE A 13 3.94 -1.36 4.36
C PHE A 13 4.22 -2.56 5.29
N GLY A 14 4.04 -2.38 6.60
CA GLY A 14 4.12 -3.47 7.57
C GLY A 14 3.08 -4.55 7.27
N GLY A 15 1.85 -4.16 6.94
CA GLY A 15 0.80 -5.09 6.50
C GLY A 15 1.18 -5.86 5.23
N LEU A 16 1.81 -5.21 4.25
CA LEU A 16 2.34 -5.86 3.04
C LEU A 16 3.42 -6.89 3.37
N VAL A 17 4.36 -6.56 4.25
CA VAL A 17 5.41 -7.50 4.69
C VAL A 17 4.78 -8.69 5.40
N VAL A 18 3.83 -8.48 6.29
CA VAL A 18 3.11 -9.57 6.96
C VAL A 18 2.37 -10.45 5.96
N LEU A 19 1.67 -9.86 4.98
CA LEU A 19 0.99 -10.60 3.92
C LEU A 19 1.98 -11.44 3.09
N PHE A 20 3.10 -10.84 2.69
CA PHE A 20 4.16 -11.51 1.94
C PHE A 20 4.74 -12.69 2.72
N LEU A 21 5.07 -12.49 4.00
CA LEU A 21 5.60 -13.55 4.85
C LEU A 21 4.58 -14.66 5.08
N HIS A 22 3.32 -14.30 5.35
CA HIS A 22 2.24 -15.27 5.51
C HIS A 22 2.07 -16.15 4.27
N ARG A 23 2.11 -15.56 3.06
CA ARG A 23 2.05 -16.31 1.79
C ARG A 23 3.29 -17.13 1.51
N SER A 24 4.46 -16.66 1.96
CA SER A 24 5.74 -17.36 1.77
C SER A 24 5.87 -18.62 2.62
N VAL A 25 5.17 -18.69 3.76
CA VAL A 25 5.14 -19.89 4.64
C VAL A 25 3.93 -20.78 4.40
N GLN A 26 2.98 -20.35 3.56
CA GLN A 26 1.76 -21.11 3.29
C GLN A 26 2.05 -22.30 2.37
N ALA A 27 1.60 -23.49 2.76
CA ALA A 27 1.70 -24.67 1.91
C ALA A 27 0.69 -24.57 0.75
N GLY A 28 1.19 -24.55 -0.49
CA GLY A 28 0.37 -24.42 -1.70
C GLY A 28 1.19 -23.95 -2.90
N GLU A 29 0.53 -23.74 -4.04
CA GLU A 29 1.20 -23.09 -5.18
C GLU A 29 1.53 -21.62 -4.85
N PRO A 30 2.69 -21.11 -5.29
CA PRO A 30 3.04 -19.70 -5.12
C PRO A 30 1.94 -18.80 -5.68
N GLN A 31 1.22 -18.09 -4.81
CA GLN A 31 0.12 -17.23 -5.23
C GLN A 31 0.61 -15.96 -5.94
N ASP A 32 1.76 -15.43 -5.54
CA ASP A 32 2.31 -14.20 -6.10
C ASP A 32 3.84 -14.27 -6.21
N THR A 33 4.38 -13.55 -7.19
CA THR A 33 5.81 -13.25 -7.24
C THR A 33 6.14 -12.01 -6.39
N ILE A 34 7.38 -11.91 -5.89
CA ILE A 34 7.85 -10.77 -5.10
C ILE A 34 7.65 -9.41 -5.80
N LEU A 35 7.65 -9.40 -7.14
CA LEU A 35 7.43 -8.20 -7.94
C LEU A 35 6.05 -7.57 -7.74
N HIS A 36 5.02 -8.33 -7.35
CA HIS A 36 3.69 -7.76 -7.05
C HIS A 36 3.68 -6.89 -5.79
N TYR A 37 4.67 -7.05 -4.91
CA TYR A 37 4.80 -6.27 -3.67
C TYR A 37 5.60 -4.98 -3.88
N LEU A 38 6.32 -4.86 -5.00
CA LEU A 38 7.13 -3.67 -5.31
C LEU A 38 6.27 -2.42 -5.58
N PRO A 39 5.22 -2.44 -6.44
CA PRO A 39 4.38 -1.26 -6.67
C PRO A 39 3.78 -0.67 -5.39
N PRO A 40 3.15 -1.45 -4.49
CA PRO A 40 2.57 -0.88 -3.28
C PRO A 40 3.65 -0.42 -2.28
N ALA A 41 4.84 -1.04 -2.26
CA ALA A 41 5.99 -0.57 -1.48
C ALA A 41 6.48 0.81 -1.95
N VAL A 42 6.71 0.97 -3.26
CA VAL A 42 7.10 2.24 -3.86
C VAL A 42 6.01 3.29 -3.65
N GLY A 43 4.74 2.91 -3.81
CA GLY A 43 3.60 3.80 -3.54
C GLY A 43 3.58 4.32 -2.10
N CYS A 44 3.87 3.48 -1.11
CA CYS A 44 3.99 3.92 0.29
C CYS A 44 5.14 4.92 0.47
N ALA A 45 6.31 4.66 -0.12
CA ALA A 45 7.45 5.57 -0.03
C ALA A 45 7.16 6.94 -0.67
N VAL A 46 6.53 6.94 -1.85
CA VAL A 46 6.15 8.18 -2.55
C VAL A 46 5.06 8.93 -1.79
N ALA A 47 4.02 8.25 -1.32
CA ALA A 47 2.96 8.87 -0.51
C ALA A 47 3.52 9.54 0.75
N ASN A 48 4.49 8.88 1.41
CA ASN A 48 5.13 9.43 2.60
C ASN A 48 5.92 10.70 2.28
N TYR A 49 6.75 10.65 1.25
CA TYR A 49 7.56 11.79 0.83
C TYR A 49 6.69 13.00 0.48
N VAL A 50 5.71 12.80 -0.40
CA VAL A 50 4.83 13.88 -0.87
C VAL A 50 3.96 14.43 0.26
N GLY A 51 3.43 13.57 1.14
CA GLY A 51 2.63 14.01 2.28
C GLY A 51 3.43 14.85 3.27
N ASN A 52 4.66 14.42 3.56
CA ASN A 52 5.55 15.12 4.49
C ASN A 52 5.99 16.48 3.94
N GLU A 53 6.29 16.60 2.65
CA GLU A 53 6.59 17.90 2.02
C GLU A 53 5.36 18.82 2.04
N GLY A 54 4.16 18.30 1.77
CA GLY A 54 2.91 19.06 1.85
C GLY A 54 2.58 19.58 3.25
N ASP A 55 2.92 18.82 4.30
CA ASP A 55 2.82 19.29 5.68
C ASP A 55 3.82 20.42 5.98
N LYS A 56 5.08 20.28 5.55
CA LYS A 56 6.13 21.30 5.78
C LYS A 56 5.86 22.61 5.06
N LEU A 57 5.42 22.56 3.80
CA LEU A 57 5.14 23.73 2.97
C LEU A 57 3.73 24.31 3.22
N GLY A 58 2.88 23.63 3.99
CA GLY A 58 1.48 24.03 4.18
C GLY A 58 0.64 23.91 2.90
N ASN A 59 1.10 23.12 1.93
CA ASN A 59 0.48 22.99 0.61
C ASN A 59 -0.61 21.92 0.63
N GLN A 60 -1.88 22.33 0.51
CA GLN A 60 -3.03 21.43 0.43
C GLN A 60 -2.96 20.48 -0.78
N GLY A 61 -2.35 20.90 -1.89
CA GLY A 61 -2.27 20.08 -3.12
C GLY A 61 -1.48 18.79 -2.92
N GLU A 62 -0.35 18.87 -2.22
CA GLU A 62 0.51 17.72 -1.93
C GLU A 62 -0.13 16.77 -0.91
N LYS A 63 -0.88 17.31 0.06
CA LYS A 63 -1.66 16.51 1.00
C LYS A 63 -2.73 15.67 0.28
N ILE A 64 -3.44 16.28 -0.66
CA ILE A 64 -4.44 15.60 -1.49
C ILE A 64 -3.76 14.56 -2.38
N ALA A 65 -2.64 14.90 -3.02
CA ALA A 65 -1.88 13.96 -3.85
C ALA A 65 -1.43 12.74 -3.04
N SER A 66 -0.86 12.92 -1.85
CA SER A 66 -0.48 11.83 -0.95
C SER A 66 -1.66 10.93 -0.59
N PHE A 67 -2.80 11.52 -0.23
CA PHE A 67 -4.03 10.76 0.05
C PHE A 67 -4.47 9.91 -1.16
N LEU A 68 -4.43 10.47 -2.37
CA LEU A 68 -4.77 9.74 -3.60
C LEU A 68 -3.80 8.59 -3.89
N ILE A 69 -2.50 8.77 -3.61
CA ILE A 69 -1.50 7.70 -3.77
C ILE A 69 -1.76 6.58 -2.75
N VAL A 70 -2.03 6.91 -1.49
CA VAL A 70 -2.40 5.91 -0.47
C VAL A 70 -3.65 5.14 -0.91
N LEU A 71 -4.68 5.84 -1.38
CA LEU A 71 -5.91 5.22 -1.85
C LEU A 71 -5.65 4.28 -3.03
N ALA A 72 -4.82 4.71 -4.00
CA ALA A 72 -4.43 3.88 -5.13
C ALA A 72 -3.67 2.62 -4.69
N VAL A 73 -2.77 2.74 -3.71
CA VAL A 73 -2.06 1.59 -3.11
C VAL A 73 -3.05 0.62 -2.48
N LEU A 74 -4.00 1.10 -1.67
CA LEU A 74 -5.01 0.25 -1.05
C LEU A 74 -5.88 -0.46 -2.08
N ILE A 75 -6.29 0.24 -3.14
CA ILE A 75 -7.04 -0.35 -4.26
C ILE A 75 -6.20 -1.44 -4.95
N TYR A 76 -4.93 -1.18 -5.23
CA TYR A 76 -4.03 -2.17 -5.83
C TYR A 76 -3.91 -3.42 -4.94
N ILE A 77 -3.70 -3.23 -3.63
CA ILE A 77 -3.62 -4.34 -2.67
C ILE A 77 -4.92 -5.14 -2.70
N ALA A 78 -6.07 -4.48 -2.67
CA ALA A 78 -7.37 -5.15 -2.68
C ALA A 78 -7.61 -5.93 -3.98
N LEU A 79 -7.34 -5.34 -5.15
CA LEU A 79 -7.68 -5.92 -6.46
C LEU A 79 -6.65 -6.90 -6.99
N VAL A 80 -5.35 -6.65 -6.75
CA VAL A 80 -4.25 -7.45 -7.28
C VAL A 80 -3.81 -8.48 -6.25
N LEU A 81 -3.42 -8.04 -5.06
CA LEU A 81 -2.96 -8.97 -4.02
C LEU A 81 -4.12 -9.73 -3.38
N LYS A 82 -5.34 -9.19 -3.35
CA LYS A 82 -6.55 -9.85 -2.79
C LYS A 82 -6.29 -10.51 -1.44
N PRO A 83 -5.87 -9.73 -0.41
CA PRO A 83 -5.61 -10.27 0.90
C PRO A 83 -6.86 -11.01 1.43
N PHE A 84 -6.65 -12.13 2.13
CA PHE A 84 -7.70 -12.93 2.76
C PHE A 84 -8.77 -13.53 1.83
N GLY A 85 -8.49 -13.61 0.52
CA GLY A 85 -9.43 -14.22 -0.43
C GLY A 85 -10.69 -13.39 -0.68
N LEU A 86 -10.59 -12.06 -0.58
CA LEU A 86 -11.65 -11.13 -0.96
C LEU A 86 -12.17 -11.45 -2.38
N LYS A 87 -13.36 -12.04 -2.46
CA LYS A 87 -14.06 -12.32 -3.72
C LYS A 87 -14.83 -11.08 -4.13
N PHE A 88 -14.24 -10.26 -5.00
CA PHE A 88 -15.00 -9.19 -5.65
C PHE A 88 -15.98 -9.81 -6.66
N PRO A 89 -17.24 -9.37 -6.70
CA PRO A 89 -18.20 -9.83 -7.70
C PRO A 89 -17.75 -9.33 -9.08
N THR A 90 -16.96 -10.13 -9.78
CA THR A 90 -16.75 -9.96 -11.21
C THR A 90 -18.06 -10.36 -11.90
N LYS A 91 -18.83 -9.38 -12.42
CA LYS A 91 -19.83 -9.67 -13.45
C LYS A 91 -19.05 -10.24 -14.66
N ARG A 92 -19.02 -11.56 -14.79
CA ARG A 92 -18.76 -12.24 -16.05
C ARG A 92 -20.08 -12.38 -16.80
#